data_AF-A0A0B8NSS2-F1
#
_entry.id   AF-A0A0B8NSS2-F1
#
_cell.length_a   1.000
_cell.length_b   1.000
_cell.length_c   1.000
_cell.angle_alpha   90.00
_cell.angle_beta   90.00
_cell.angle_gamma   90.00
#
_symmetry.space_group_name_H-M   'P 1'
#
loop_
_entity.id
_entity.type
_entity.pdbx_description
1 polymer ?
#
loop_
_entity_poly.entity_id
_entity_poly.type
_entity_poly.pdbx_seq_one_letter_code
_entity_poly.pdbx_strand_id
1 'polypeptide(L)'
;MIAEMQAMGVRVFAVPDGDVAASILTCMPDSEVDVMYCIGGAPEGVVSAAVIRALDGDMHGRLLPRHEVKGDTPENREHGELELARCQEMGVEANIVLTMSDMARSDNVVFSATGITKGDLLEGISRQGDIATTETLLIRGRCRTIRRIKSIHYLERKDDEIRHHIL
;
A
#
# COMPACT_ATOMS: atom_id res chain seq x y z
N MET A 1 -8.27 -1.70 20.33
CA MET A 1 -7.16 -1.17 19.51
C MET A 1 -7.06 0.36 19.49
N ILE A 2 -7.86 1.12 18.71
CA ILE A 2 -7.70 2.60 18.64
C ILE A 2 -7.82 3.24 20.03
N ALA A 3 -8.86 2.89 20.79
CA ALA A 3 -9.06 3.40 22.14
C ALA A 3 -7.92 3.01 23.10
N GLU A 4 -7.30 1.84 22.93
CA GLU A 4 -6.16 1.40 23.74
C GLU A 4 -4.91 2.23 23.42
N MET A 5 -4.62 2.46 22.13
CA MET A 5 -3.51 3.31 21.69
C MET A 5 -3.66 4.75 22.17
N GLN A 6 -4.89 5.29 22.10
CA GLN A 6 -5.21 6.62 22.63
C GLN A 6 -5.03 6.67 24.16
N ALA A 7 -5.44 5.63 24.89
CA ALA A 7 -5.23 5.53 26.33
C ALA A 7 -3.75 5.44 26.72
N MET A 8 -2.89 4.90 25.84
CA MET A 8 -1.43 4.90 26.00
C MET A 8 -0.80 6.27 25.70
N GLY A 9 -1.56 7.27 25.25
CA GLY A 9 -1.08 8.61 24.93
C GLY A 9 -0.47 8.75 23.52
N VAL A 10 -0.65 7.75 22.65
CA VAL A 10 -0.18 7.79 21.27
C VAL A 10 -1.14 8.63 20.42
N ARG A 11 -0.59 9.46 19.51
CA ARG A 11 -1.38 10.16 18.48
C ARG A 11 -1.81 9.16 17.41
N VAL A 12 -3.12 9.01 17.19
CA VAL A 12 -3.66 8.05 16.23
C VAL A 12 -4.22 8.79 15.01
N PHE A 13 -3.64 8.50 13.84
CA PHE A 13 -4.17 8.89 12.54
C PHE A 13 -5.02 7.75 11.98
N ALA A 14 -6.35 7.85 12.10
CA ALA A 14 -7.27 6.84 11.57
C ALA A 14 -7.53 7.09 10.08
N VAL A 15 -6.80 6.38 9.22
CA VAL A 15 -6.94 6.49 7.76
C VAL A 15 -8.10 5.61 7.29
N PRO A 16 -9.05 6.13 6.48
CA PRO A 16 -10.23 5.37 6.06
C PRO A 16 -9.92 4.26 5.04
N ASP A 17 -8.95 4.49 4.15
CA ASP A 17 -8.49 3.53 3.12
C ASP A 17 -7.08 3.91 2.64
N GLY A 18 -6.37 2.99 1.97
CA GLY A 18 -5.05 3.22 1.39
C GLY A 18 -3.90 2.85 2.31
N ASP A 19 -3.93 1.62 2.84
CA ASP A 19 -2.91 1.08 3.73
C ASP A 19 -1.48 1.07 3.10
N VAL A 20 -1.37 0.81 1.80
CA VAL A 20 -0.08 0.91 1.08
C VAL A 20 0.53 2.30 1.17
N ALA A 21 -0.24 3.36 0.91
CA ALA A 21 0.25 4.73 0.96
C ALA A 21 0.62 5.12 2.40
N ALA A 22 -0.20 4.73 3.38
CA ALA A 22 0.07 4.96 4.79
C ALA A 22 1.35 4.27 5.27
N SER A 23 1.65 3.06 4.77
CA SER A 23 2.88 2.35 5.13
C SER A 23 4.13 3.15 4.72
N ILE A 24 4.11 3.75 3.54
CA ILE A 24 5.23 4.52 3.00
C ILE A 24 5.51 5.78 3.83
N LEU A 25 4.47 6.38 4.44
CA LEU A 25 4.62 7.56 5.29
C LEU A 25 5.57 7.31 6.47
N THR A 26 5.63 6.08 7.00
CA THR A 26 6.56 5.69 8.08
C THR A 26 8.05 5.88 7.71
N CYS A 27 8.35 5.91 6.41
CA CYS A 27 9.70 6.05 5.88
C CYS A 27 9.94 7.43 5.25
N MET A 28 8.97 8.36 5.32
CA MET A 28 9.10 9.70 4.75
C MET A 28 9.55 10.68 5.85
N PRO A 29 10.67 11.40 5.66
CA PRO A 29 11.23 12.27 6.70
C PRO A 29 10.34 13.46 7.07
N ASP A 30 9.48 13.89 6.14
CA ASP A 30 8.55 15.01 6.35
C ASP A 30 7.18 14.55 6.88
N SER A 31 7.00 13.25 7.13
CA SER A 31 5.75 12.71 7.70
C SER A 31 5.79 12.70 9.22
N GLU A 32 4.64 12.92 9.85
CA GLU A 32 4.46 12.73 11.30
C GLU A 32 4.13 11.28 11.69
N VAL A 33 4.08 10.36 10.73
CA VAL A 33 3.74 8.95 10.95
C VAL A 33 5.00 8.16 11.29
N ASP A 34 5.07 7.62 12.50
CA ASP A 34 6.21 6.79 12.93
C ASP A 34 5.96 5.28 12.71
N VAL A 35 4.72 4.84 12.92
CA VAL A 35 4.33 3.42 12.90
C VAL A 35 2.98 3.26 12.22
N MET A 36 2.84 2.18 11.45
CA MET A 36 1.56 1.71 10.93
C MET A 36 1.19 0.38 11.58
N TYR A 37 -0.06 0.26 12.04
CA TYR A 37 -0.62 -0.97 12.58
C TYR A 37 -2.07 -1.14 12.14
N CYS A 38 -2.35 -2.18 11.37
CA CYS A 38 -3.70 -2.46 10.87
C CYS A 38 -3.90 -3.95 10.58
N ILE A 39 -5.16 -4.30 10.29
CA ILE A 39 -5.49 -5.51 9.54
C ILE A 39 -5.98 -5.02 8.17
N GLY A 40 -5.17 -5.26 7.15
CA GLY A 40 -5.40 -4.85 5.76
C GLY A 40 -5.47 -6.05 4.81
N GLY A 41 -5.42 -5.76 3.51
CA GLY A 41 -5.37 -6.81 2.50
C GLY A 41 -3.99 -7.46 2.44
N ALA A 42 -3.94 -8.79 2.32
CA ALA A 42 -2.68 -9.52 2.25
C ALA A 42 -1.84 -9.14 0.99
N PRO A 43 -2.42 -9.00 -0.22
CA PRO A 43 -1.68 -8.52 -1.39
C PRO A 43 -1.06 -7.12 -1.19
N GLU A 44 -1.82 -6.20 -0.61
CA GLU A 44 -1.41 -4.84 -0.28
C GLU A 44 -0.26 -4.83 0.75
N GLY A 45 -0.32 -5.75 1.72
CA GLY A 45 0.78 -5.99 2.67
C GLY A 45 2.08 -6.43 1.98
N VAL A 46 2.01 -7.26 0.94
CA VAL A 46 3.21 -7.67 0.17
C VAL A 46 3.78 -6.50 -0.65
N VAL A 47 2.92 -5.66 -1.24
CA VAL A 47 3.36 -4.42 -1.92
C VAL A 47 4.05 -3.48 -0.93
N SER A 48 3.46 -3.32 0.26
CA SER A 48 4.03 -2.53 1.35
C SER A 48 5.39 -3.07 1.77
N ALA A 49 5.53 -4.39 1.98
CA ALA A 49 6.81 -5.02 2.34
C ALA A 49 7.91 -4.75 1.29
N ALA A 50 7.56 -4.75 0.00
CA ALA A 50 8.50 -4.47 -1.07
C ALA A 50 9.00 -3.02 -1.07
N VAL A 51 8.11 -2.04 -0.84
CA VAL A 51 8.50 -0.62 -0.77
C VAL A 51 9.21 -0.27 0.52
N ILE A 52 8.77 -0.82 1.66
CA ILE A 52 9.44 -0.64 2.97
C ILE A 52 10.87 -1.20 2.91
N ARG A 53 11.06 -2.38 2.32
CA ARG A 53 12.40 -2.93 2.05
C ARG A 53 13.24 -1.99 1.20
N ALA A 54 12.68 -1.44 0.13
CA ALA A 54 13.40 -0.52 -0.74
C ALA A 54 13.79 0.80 -0.04
N LEU A 55 13.07 1.16 1.03
CA LEU A 55 13.30 2.33 1.87
C LEU A 55 14.12 2.01 3.13
N ASP A 56 14.59 0.76 3.30
CA ASP A 56 15.38 0.30 4.45
C ASP A 56 14.63 0.36 5.80
N GLY A 57 13.30 0.19 5.77
CA GLY A 57 12.47 0.08 6.97
C GLY A 57 12.32 -1.37 7.45
N ASP A 58 11.34 -1.59 8.34
CA ASP A 58 10.99 -2.91 8.85
C ASP A 58 9.48 -3.14 8.81
N MET A 59 9.06 -4.39 8.62
CA MET A 59 7.66 -4.76 8.52
C MET A 59 7.43 -6.20 8.98
N HIS A 60 6.34 -6.40 9.71
CA HIS A 60 5.81 -7.72 10.03
C HIS A 60 4.38 -7.86 9.50
N GLY A 61 4.04 -9.06 9.05
CA GLY A 61 2.70 -9.43 8.61
C GLY A 61 2.21 -10.70 9.29
N ARG A 62 0.90 -10.92 9.28
CA ARG A 62 0.27 -12.18 9.68
C ARG A 62 -0.96 -12.40 8.82
N LEU A 63 -1.06 -13.57 8.18
CA LEU A 63 -2.27 -13.96 7.47
C LEU A 63 -3.31 -14.40 8.49
N LEU A 64 -4.43 -13.68 8.53
CA LEU A 64 -5.57 -13.98 9.39
C LEU A 64 -6.76 -14.38 8.50
N PRO A 65 -7.38 -15.54 8.72
CA PRO A 65 -8.55 -15.94 7.94
C PRO A 65 -9.75 -15.05 8.26
N ARG A 66 -10.63 -14.87 7.28
CA ARG A 66 -11.74 -13.91 7.34
C ARG A 66 -12.62 -14.03 8.58
N HIS A 67 -12.94 -15.24 9.03
CA HIS A 67 -13.81 -15.46 10.19
C HIS A 67 -13.19 -15.00 11.52
N GLU A 68 -11.85 -14.95 11.63
CA GLU A 68 -11.17 -14.41 12.80
C GLU A 68 -11.23 -12.86 12.85
N VAL A 69 -11.36 -12.21 11.69
CA VAL A 69 -11.33 -10.74 11.57
C VAL A 69 -12.72 -10.12 11.45
N LYS A 70 -13.63 -10.76 10.71
CA LYS A 70 -14.98 -10.25 10.40
C LYS A 70 -16.08 -10.92 11.21
N GLY A 71 -15.71 -11.82 12.14
CA GLY A 71 -16.63 -12.59 12.98
C GLY A 71 -17.04 -13.92 12.34
N ASP A 72 -17.36 -14.87 13.20
CA ASP A 72 -17.63 -16.26 12.83
C ASP A 72 -19.08 -16.49 12.37
N THR A 73 -19.41 -15.97 11.19
CA THR A 73 -20.66 -16.28 10.48
C THR A 73 -20.44 -17.45 9.51
N PRO A 74 -21.48 -18.19 9.10
CA PRO A 74 -21.34 -19.27 8.13
C PRO A 74 -20.62 -18.84 6.83
N GLU A 75 -20.97 -17.66 6.31
CA GLU A 75 -20.34 -17.05 5.12
C GLU A 75 -18.86 -16.72 5.33
N ASN A 76 -18.51 -16.06 6.45
CA ASN A 76 -17.12 -15.72 6.74
C ASN A 76 -16.27 -16.96 7.01
N ARG A 77 -16.86 -17.99 7.63
CA ARG A 77 -16.20 -19.28 7.86
C ARG A 77 -15.91 -19.96 6.54
N GLU A 78 -16.89 -20.08 5.64
CA GLU A 78 -16.68 -20.63 4.30
C GLU A 78 -15.53 -19.91 3.56
N HIS A 79 -15.54 -18.58 3.52
CA HIS A 79 -14.44 -17.82 2.93
C HIS A 79 -13.09 -18.02 3.63
N GLY A 80 -13.09 -18.07 4.96
CA GLY A 80 -11.87 -18.31 5.74
C GLY A 80 -11.28 -19.71 5.51
N GLU A 81 -12.11 -20.75 5.40
CA GLU A 81 -11.65 -22.10 5.06
C GLU A 81 -11.06 -22.14 3.64
N LEU A 82 -11.65 -21.43 2.67
CA LEU A 82 -11.09 -21.28 1.32
C LEU A 82 -9.73 -20.57 1.34
N GLU A 83 -9.58 -19.51 2.16
CA GLU A 83 -8.31 -18.81 2.35
C GLU A 83 -7.24 -19.73 2.95
N LEU A 84 -7.59 -20.53 3.96
CA LEU A 84 -6.68 -21.49 4.60
C LEU A 84 -6.28 -22.63 3.65
N ALA A 85 -7.23 -23.17 2.89
CA ALA A 85 -6.95 -24.20 1.88
C ALA A 85 -5.98 -23.67 0.81
N ARG A 86 -6.17 -22.43 0.35
CA ARG A 86 -5.24 -21.77 -0.59
C ARG A 86 -3.86 -21.56 0.02
N CYS A 87 -3.77 -21.19 1.31
CA CYS A 87 -2.50 -21.08 2.01
C CYS A 87 -1.75 -22.43 2.00
N GLN A 88 -2.44 -23.53 2.33
CA GLN A 88 -1.86 -24.87 2.30
C GLN A 88 -1.39 -25.29 0.89
N GLU A 89 -2.20 -25.05 -0.13
CA GLU A 89 -1.85 -25.33 -1.53
C GLU A 89 -0.59 -24.56 -1.96
N MET A 90 -0.45 -23.32 -1.51
CA MET A 90 0.72 -22.47 -1.80
C MET A 90 1.93 -22.75 -0.89
N GLY A 91 1.81 -23.67 0.08
CA GLY A 91 2.86 -23.97 1.06
C GLY A 91 3.14 -22.82 2.03
N VAL A 92 2.14 -22.00 2.32
CA VAL A 92 2.21 -20.87 3.25
C VAL A 92 1.40 -21.20 4.51
N GLU A 93 1.99 -20.97 5.68
CA GLU A 93 1.30 -21.15 6.95
C GLU A 93 0.56 -19.86 7.34
N ALA A 94 -0.73 -19.99 7.68
CA ALA A 94 -1.51 -18.88 8.23
C ALA A 94 -1.24 -18.72 9.73
N ASN A 95 -1.63 -17.59 10.32
CA ASN A 95 -1.51 -17.32 11.76
C ASN A 95 -0.07 -17.27 12.33
N ILE A 96 0.95 -17.31 11.50
CA ILE A 96 2.35 -17.07 11.89
C ILE A 96 2.79 -15.64 11.59
N VAL A 97 3.81 -15.16 12.30
CA VAL A 97 4.45 -13.89 11.99
C VAL A 97 5.37 -14.07 10.79
N LEU A 98 5.09 -13.33 9.72
CA LEU A 98 5.94 -13.18 8.55
C LEU A 98 6.79 -11.94 8.75
N THR A 99 8.10 -12.07 8.59
CA THR A 99 9.02 -10.94 8.54
C THR A 99 9.01 -10.30 7.15
N MET A 100 9.54 -9.08 7.03
CA MET A 100 9.69 -8.40 5.74
C MET A 100 10.42 -9.28 4.70
N SER A 101 11.39 -10.08 5.13
CA SER A 101 12.15 -10.97 4.23
C SER A 101 11.33 -12.18 3.73
N ASP A 102 10.30 -12.60 4.47
CA ASP A 102 9.41 -13.68 4.03
C ASP A 102 8.51 -13.20 2.87
N MET A 103 8.13 -11.92 2.90
CA MET A 103 7.23 -11.26 1.95
C MET A 103 7.96 -10.65 0.74
N ALA A 104 9.09 -9.97 0.96
CA ALA A 104 9.90 -9.32 -0.08
C ALA A 104 11.37 -9.78 0.01
N ARG A 105 11.73 -10.75 -0.83
CA ARG A 105 12.97 -11.53 -0.72
C ARG A 105 14.21 -10.92 -1.39
N SER A 106 14.08 -9.72 -1.98
CA SER A 106 15.14 -9.13 -2.81
C SER A 106 15.09 -7.61 -2.77
N ASP A 107 16.27 -6.97 -2.83
CA ASP A 107 16.41 -5.51 -2.93
C ASP A 107 16.20 -5.00 -4.37
N ASN A 108 16.08 -5.91 -5.33
CA ASN A 108 15.79 -5.59 -6.73
C ASN A 108 14.30 -5.29 -6.93
N VAL A 109 13.82 -4.28 -6.21
CA VAL A 109 12.44 -3.78 -6.26
C VAL A 109 12.41 -2.43 -6.96
N VAL A 110 11.40 -2.26 -7.83
CA VAL A 110 11.00 -0.96 -8.36
C VAL A 110 9.55 -0.76 -7.97
N PHE A 111 9.28 0.31 -7.24
CA PHE A 111 7.93 0.71 -6.83
C PHE A 111 7.57 2.02 -7.54
N SER A 112 6.36 2.08 -8.10
CA SER A 112 5.82 3.28 -8.74
C SER A 112 4.38 3.49 -8.32
N ALA A 113 4.06 4.66 -7.81
CA ALA A 113 2.70 5.06 -7.47
C ALA A 113 2.41 6.45 -8.01
N THR A 114 1.23 6.64 -8.61
CA THR A 114 0.76 7.95 -9.12
C THR A 114 -0.52 8.31 -8.39
N GLY A 115 -0.60 9.52 -7.85
CA GLY A 115 -1.78 9.99 -7.12
C GLY A 115 -2.97 10.17 -8.05
N ILE A 116 -4.10 9.55 -7.71
CA ILE A 116 -5.37 9.74 -8.42
C ILE A 116 -6.09 10.96 -7.83
N THR A 117 -6.39 10.90 -6.54
CA THR A 117 -6.86 12.03 -5.73
C THR A 117 -5.73 12.56 -4.85
N LYS A 118 -5.89 13.80 -4.34
CA LYS A 118 -4.92 14.37 -3.41
C LYS A 118 -4.89 13.55 -2.13
N GLY A 119 -3.70 13.08 -1.75
CA GLY A 119 -3.45 12.41 -0.48
C GLY A 119 -2.18 12.92 0.19
N ASP A 120 -1.85 12.38 1.36
CA ASP A 120 -0.70 12.83 2.14
C ASP A 120 0.64 12.52 1.46
N LEU A 121 0.69 11.46 0.64
CA LEU A 121 1.91 11.04 -0.05
C LEU A 121 2.09 11.72 -1.41
N LEU A 122 1.02 11.92 -2.17
CA LEU A 122 1.04 12.34 -3.58
C LEU A 122 -0.10 13.31 -3.90
N GLU A 123 0.19 14.30 -4.74
CA GLU A 123 -0.82 15.13 -5.36
C GLU A 123 -1.69 14.31 -6.33
N GLY A 124 -2.97 14.65 -6.38
CA GLY A 124 -3.93 14.04 -7.30
C GLY A 124 -3.78 14.55 -8.73
N ILE A 125 -4.44 13.86 -9.66
CA ILE A 125 -4.54 14.31 -11.04
C ILE A 125 -5.33 15.62 -11.07
N SER A 126 -4.79 16.63 -11.77
CA SER A 126 -5.53 17.86 -12.07
C SER A 126 -5.65 18.04 -13.59
N ARG A 127 -6.74 18.64 -14.05
CA ARG A 127 -6.97 18.95 -15.47
C ARG A 127 -7.44 20.38 -15.63
N GLN A 128 -6.83 21.11 -16.56
CA GLN A 128 -7.24 22.44 -17.00
C GLN A 128 -7.25 22.46 -18.53
N GLY A 129 -8.45 22.43 -19.12
CA GLY A 129 -8.61 22.26 -20.57
C GLY A 129 -7.96 20.96 -21.06
N ASP A 130 -7.07 21.10 -22.04
CA ASP A 130 -6.32 19.99 -22.65
C ASP A 130 -4.97 19.72 -21.98
N ILE A 131 -4.77 20.21 -20.75
CA ILE A 131 -3.58 19.93 -19.95
C ILE A 131 -3.99 19.17 -18.70
N ALA A 132 -3.33 18.03 -18.46
CA ALA A 132 -3.42 17.30 -17.20
C ALA A 132 -2.08 17.28 -16.47
N THR A 133 -2.08 17.25 -15.14
CA THR A 133 -0.88 17.07 -14.33
C THR A 133 -0.99 15.84 -13.45
N THR A 134 0.15 15.21 -13.18
CA THR A 134 0.26 14.04 -12.31
C THR A 134 1.49 14.16 -11.42
N GLU A 135 1.45 13.56 -10.23
CA GLU A 135 2.64 13.32 -9.41
C GLU A 135 2.84 11.81 -9.21
N THR A 136 4.05 11.34 -9.48
CA THR A 136 4.46 9.93 -9.32
C THR A 136 5.62 9.81 -8.35
N LEU A 137 5.50 8.90 -7.38
CA LEU A 137 6.60 8.46 -6.53
C LEU A 137 7.22 7.20 -7.15
N LEU A 138 8.49 7.28 -7.53
CA LEU A 138 9.27 6.17 -8.08
C LEU A 138 10.44 5.85 -7.15
N ILE A 139 10.45 4.63 -6.62
CA ILE A 139 11.47 4.14 -5.68
C ILE A 139 12.19 2.94 -6.31
N ARG A 140 13.52 2.91 -6.18
CA ARG A 140 14.36 1.79 -6.61
C ARG A 140 15.18 1.28 -5.44
N GLY A 141 14.93 0.06 -4.98
CA GLY A 141 15.59 -0.52 -3.79
C GLY A 141 17.11 -0.60 -3.96
N ARG A 142 17.59 -1.16 -5.08
CA ARG A 142 19.02 -1.35 -5.34
C ARG A 142 19.89 -0.08 -5.22
N CYS A 143 19.36 1.08 -5.61
CA CYS A 143 20.11 2.35 -5.55
C CYS A 143 19.55 3.32 -4.53
N ARG A 144 18.53 2.90 -3.75
CA ARG A 144 17.80 3.70 -2.77
C ARG A 144 17.38 5.08 -3.27
N THR A 145 17.15 5.19 -4.58
CA THR A 145 16.78 6.49 -5.16
C THR A 145 15.27 6.63 -5.12
N ILE A 146 14.83 7.70 -4.46
CA ILE A 146 13.45 8.14 -4.41
C ILE A 146 13.31 9.31 -5.40
N ARG A 147 12.32 9.23 -6.30
CA ARG A 147 11.99 10.30 -7.23
C ARG A 147 10.53 10.69 -7.06
N ARG A 148 10.28 11.98 -6.89
CA ARG A 148 8.98 12.59 -7.12
C ARG A 148 8.98 13.19 -8.52
N ILE A 149 8.15 12.65 -9.40
CA ILE A 149 8.07 13.03 -10.81
C ILE A 149 6.77 13.80 -10.99
N LYS A 150 6.88 15.11 -11.24
CA LYS A 150 5.76 15.96 -11.62
C LYS A 150 5.72 16.07 -13.14
N SER A 151 4.59 15.73 -13.74
CA SER A 151 4.45 15.70 -15.21
C SER A 151 3.29 16.56 -15.67
N ILE A 152 3.46 17.16 -16.85
CA ILE A 152 2.44 17.90 -17.58
C ILE A 152 2.14 17.12 -18.86
N HIS A 153 0.87 16.81 -19.07
CA HIS A 153 0.39 16.00 -20.19
C HIS A 153 -0.49 16.86 -21.09
N TYR A 154 -0.07 17.06 -22.34
CA TYR A 154 -0.89 17.69 -23.38
C TYR A 154 -1.83 16.63 -23.97
N LEU A 155 -3.12 16.69 -23.61
CA LEU A 155 -4.14 15.70 -23.97
C LEU A 155 -4.44 15.69 -25.47
N GLU A 156 -4.43 16.87 -26.10
CA GLU A 156 -4.58 17.04 -27.56
C GLU A 156 -3.52 16.29 -28.38
N ARG A 157 -2.37 15.95 -27.77
CA ARG A 157 -1.25 15.27 -28.45
C ARG A 157 -1.18 13.78 -28.15
N LYS A 158 -2.11 13.26 -27.35
CA LYS A 158 -2.19 11.81 -27.07
C LYS A 158 -2.71 11.06 -28.29
N ASP A 159 -2.40 9.77 -28.38
CA ASP A 159 -2.83 8.92 -29.48
C ASP A 159 -4.37 8.92 -29.60
N ASP A 160 -4.85 8.90 -30.85
CA ASP A 160 -6.30 8.98 -31.12
C ASP A 160 -7.06 7.82 -30.47
N GLU A 161 -6.43 6.64 -30.36
CA GLU A 161 -6.99 5.47 -29.68
C GLU A 161 -7.30 5.71 -28.21
N ILE A 162 -6.58 6.59 -27.51
CA ILE A 162 -6.83 6.86 -26.09
C ILE A 162 -7.60 8.16 -25.86
N ARG A 163 -7.65 9.08 -26.83
CA ARG A 163 -8.35 10.36 -26.68
C ARG A 163 -9.82 10.20 -26.27
N HIS A 164 -10.52 9.20 -26.82
CA HIS A 164 -11.93 8.97 -26.50
C HIS A 164 -12.20 8.48 -25.07
N HIS A 165 -11.18 8.05 -24.34
CA HIS A 165 -11.26 7.68 -22.92
C HIS A 165 -10.88 8.83 -21.98
N ILE A 166 -10.17 9.85 -22.48
CA ILE A 166 -9.55 10.90 -21.65
C ILE A 166 -10.24 12.26 -21.85
N LEU A 167 -10.80 12.51 -23.05
CA LEU A 167 -11.54 13.72 -23.39
C LEU A 167 -13.02 13.55 -23.10
#